data_AF-A0A6N9TTV4-F1
#
_entry.id   AF-A0A6N9TTV4-F1
#
_cell.length_a   1.000
_cell.length_b   1.000
_cell.length_c   1.000
_cell.angle_alpha   90.00
_cell.angle_beta   90.00
_cell.angle_gamma   90.00
#
_symmetry.space_group_name_H-M   'P 1'
#
loop_
_entity.id
_entity.type
_entity.pdbx_description
1 polymer ?
#
loop_
_entity_poly.entity_id
_entity_poly.type
_entity_poly.pdbx_seq_one_letter_code
_entity_poly.pdbx_strand_id
1 'polypeptide(L)'
;MTRIPARSGSLAALLAVSVLALTACGGESGGGAKSASDFDAAYVMSDNLGDKGFNDSAAAGFKKAEAEGVGTKLLQASPSDPQTWR
;
A
#
# COMPACT_ATOMS: atom_id res chain seq x y z
N MET A 1 25.03 17.83 -39.24
CA MET A 1 24.67 16.63 -38.45
C MET A 1 24.99 16.89 -36.98
N THR A 2 24.01 17.36 -36.21
CA THR A 2 24.12 17.64 -34.77
C THR A 2 23.65 16.41 -34.00
N ARG A 3 24.53 15.79 -33.20
CA ARG A 3 24.18 14.64 -32.35
C ARG A 3 23.66 15.16 -31.00
N ILE A 4 22.43 14.79 -30.65
CA ILE A 4 21.82 15.03 -29.33
C ILE A 4 22.38 13.99 -28.35
N PRO A 5 23.05 14.37 -27.24
CA PRO A 5 23.47 13.40 -26.23
C PRO A 5 22.26 12.94 -25.40
N ALA A 6 22.07 11.62 -25.36
CA ALA A 6 21.06 10.94 -24.57
C ALA A 6 21.24 11.21 -23.07
N ARG A 7 20.21 11.76 -22.42
CA ARG A 7 20.11 11.91 -20.95
C ARG A 7 19.77 10.56 -20.32
N SER A 8 20.73 9.64 -20.27
CA SER A 8 20.54 8.30 -19.67
C SER A 8 20.68 8.27 -18.14
N GLY A 9 20.89 9.42 -17.48
CA GLY A 9 21.19 9.50 -16.04
C GLY A 9 20.00 9.54 -15.09
N SER A 10 18.76 9.76 -15.58
CA SER A 10 17.61 10.04 -14.69
C SER A 10 16.87 8.80 -14.16
N LEU A 11 16.92 7.66 -14.84
CA LEU A 11 16.14 6.48 -14.43
C LEU A 11 16.80 5.67 -13.30
N ALA A 12 18.14 5.60 -13.28
CA ALA A 12 18.88 4.87 -12.24
C ALA A 12 18.79 5.55 -10.87
N ALA A 13 18.75 6.89 -10.84
CA ALA A 13 18.68 7.65 -9.60
C ALA A 13 17.32 7.50 -8.87
N LEU A 14 16.22 7.35 -9.61
CA LEU A 14 14.89 7.16 -9.02
C LEU A 14 14.71 5.79 -8.37
N LEU A 15 15.33 4.74 -8.93
CA LEU A 15 15.34 3.40 -8.35
C LEU A 15 16.20 3.29 -7.09
N ALA A 16 17.29 4.05 -6.99
CA ALA A 16 18.17 4.00 -5.82
C ALA A 16 17.54 4.63 -4.56
N VAL A 17 16.70 5.66 -4.71
CA VAL A 17 16.07 6.36 -3.57
C VAL A 17 14.97 5.51 -2.91
N SER A 18 14.23 4.71 -3.68
CA SER A 18 13.18 3.85 -3.12
C SER A 18 13.74 2.70 -2.26
N VAL A 19 14.94 2.20 -2.57
CA VAL A 19 15.60 1.12 -1.79
C VAL A 19 16.14 1.63 -0.44
N LEU A 20 16.62 2.88 -0.38
CA LEU A 20 17.07 3.47 0.88
C LEU A 20 15.90 3.76 1.85
N ALA A 21 14.70 4.03 1.34
CA ALA A 21 13.53 4.26 2.18
C ALA A 21 13.07 3.00 2.94
N LEU A 22 13.30 1.79 2.40
CA LEU A 22 12.89 0.54 3.05
C LEU A 22 13.91 0.01 4.09
N THR A 23 15.16 0.44 4.04
CA THR A 23 16.24 -0.09 4.90
C THR A 23 16.41 0.68 6.21
N ALA A 24 15.76 1.83 6.38
CA ALA A 24 15.90 2.67 7.58
C ALA A 24 15.21 2.13 8.85
N CYS A 25 14.41 1.06 8.77
CA CYS A 25 13.83 0.37 9.93
C CYS A 25 14.26 -1.11 10.07
N GLY A 26 15.24 -1.57 9.27
CA GLY A 26 15.71 -2.96 9.25
C GLY A 26 16.68 -3.29 10.39
N GLY A 27 16.29 -3.01 11.64
CA GLY A 27 16.99 -3.50 12.82
C GLY A 27 16.60 -4.96 13.09
N GLU A 28 17.59 -5.84 12.96
CA GLU A 28 17.63 -7.26 13.32
C GLU A 28 16.54 -7.73 14.32
N SER A 29 15.56 -8.47 13.83
CA SER A 29 14.75 -9.40 14.62
C SER A 29 14.27 -10.49 13.67
N GLY A 30 14.65 -11.73 13.97
CA GLY A 30 14.49 -12.91 13.13
C GLY A 30 13.14 -12.96 12.41
N GLY A 31 13.20 -12.87 11.08
CA GLY A 31 12.06 -13.08 10.20
C GLY A 31 11.68 -14.54 10.15
N GLY A 32 11.03 -15.05 11.20
CA GLY A 32 10.10 -16.14 11.04
C GLY A 32 8.99 -15.64 10.12
N ALA A 33 8.75 -16.33 9.00
CA ALA A 33 7.61 -16.05 8.16
C ALA A 33 6.35 -16.21 9.01
N LYS A 34 5.83 -15.09 9.53
CA LYS A 34 4.57 -15.08 10.26
C LYS A 34 3.48 -15.48 9.29
N SER A 35 2.62 -16.39 9.72
CA SER A 35 1.51 -16.87 8.90
C SER A 35 0.57 -15.70 8.65
N ALA A 36 -0.09 -15.66 7.49
CA ALA A 36 -1.07 -14.61 7.16
C ALA A 36 -2.14 -14.45 8.25
N SER A 37 -2.44 -15.54 8.98
CA SER A 37 -3.35 -15.60 10.13
C SER A 37 -2.89 -14.83 11.38
N ASP A 38 -1.63 -14.39 11.45
CA ASP A 38 -1.09 -13.64 12.59
C ASP A 38 -1.26 -12.11 12.44
N PHE A 39 -1.88 -11.67 11.34
CA PHE A 39 -2.00 -10.26 11.01
C PHE A 39 -3.45 -9.82 10.83
N ASP A 40 -3.76 -8.69 11.45
CA ASP A 40 -4.98 -7.92 11.20
C ASP A 40 -4.63 -6.63 10.47
N ALA A 41 -5.40 -6.29 9.44
CA ALA A 41 -5.21 -5.11 8.62
C ALA A 41 -6.51 -4.29 8.53
N ALA A 42 -6.45 -3.03 8.96
CA ALA A 42 -7.56 -2.08 8.87
C ALA A 42 -7.32 -1.07 7.75
N TYR A 43 -8.30 -0.92 6.85
CA TYR A 43 -8.30 0.11 5.81
C TYR A 43 -9.31 1.20 6.15
N VAL A 44 -8.82 2.40 6.47
CA VAL A 44 -9.66 3.57 6.80
C VAL A 44 -9.70 4.52 5.61
N MET A 45 -10.88 4.75 5.05
CA MET A 45 -11.10 5.52 3.82
C MET A 45 -11.81 6.83 4.14
N SER A 46 -11.37 7.97 3.61
CA SER A 46 -12.09 9.23 3.81
C SER A 46 -13.31 9.40 2.90
N ASP A 47 -13.43 8.58 1.85
CA ASP A 47 -14.43 8.68 0.80
C ASP A 47 -15.07 7.31 0.51
N ASN A 48 -16.04 7.28 -0.39
CA ASN A 48 -16.90 6.14 -0.65
C ASN A 48 -16.23 5.09 -1.55
N LEU A 49 -16.73 3.86 -1.47
CA LEU A 49 -16.53 2.81 -2.47
C LEU A 49 -17.52 2.98 -3.63
N GLY A 50 -17.18 2.43 -4.79
CA GLY A 50 -18.04 2.36 -5.97
C GLY A 50 -17.69 3.34 -7.10
N ASP A 51 -16.61 4.11 -6.96
CA ASP A 51 -16.12 5.06 -7.97
C ASP A 51 -15.19 4.42 -9.03
N LYS A 52 -14.89 3.13 -8.89
CA LYS A 52 -13.87 2.36 -9.63
C LYS A 52 -12.47 2.96 -9.53
N GLY A 53 -12.24 3.78 -8.52
CA GLY A 53 -11.01 4.50 -8.29
C GLY A 53 -10.07 3.77 -7.34
N PHE A 54 -9.35 4.56 -6.56
CA PHE A 54 -8.33 4.07 -5.62
C PHE A 54 -8.93 3.18 -4.53
N ASN A 55 -10.05 3.59 -3.91
CA ASN A 55 -10.66 2.86 -2.80
C ASN A 55 -11.21 1.50 -3.22
N ASP A 56 -11.78 1.39 -4.43
CA ASP A 56 -12.25 0.12 -4.96
C ASP A 56 -11.10 -0.84 -5.27
N SER A 57 -10.00 -0.30 -5.78
CA SER A 57 -8.78 -1.09 -6.04
C SER A 57 -8.17 -1.59 -4.73
N ALA A 58 -8.12 -0.73 -3.70
CA ALA A 58 -7.67 -1.11 -2.37
C ALA A 58 -8.59 -2.16 -1.74
N ALA A 59 -9.91 -1.98 -1.80
CA ALA A 59 -10.88 -2.95 -1.28
C ALA A 59 -10.74 -4.33 -1.95
N ALA A 60 -10.48 -4.38 -3.25
CA ALA A 60 -10.20 -5.64 -3.95
C ALA A 60 -8.92 -6.33 -3.42
N GLY A 61 -7.88 -5.55 -3.13
CA GLY A 61 -6.65 -6.06 -2.52
C GLY A 61 -6.87 -6.62 -1.11
N PHE A 62 -7.60 -5.90 -0.26
CA PHE A 62 -7.95 -6.38 1.08
C PHE A 62 -8.80 -7.65 1.05
N LYS A 63 -9.77 -7.74 0.12
CA LYS A 63 -10.56 -8.97 -0.08
C LYS A 63 -9.69 -10.16 -0.48
N LYS A 64 -8.65 -9.92 -1.29
CA LYS A 64 -7.67 -10.98 -1.62
C LYS A 64 -6.88 -11.41 -0.39
N ALA A 65 -6.41 -10.46 0.43
CA ALA A 65 -5.69 -10.76 1.66
C ALA A 65 -6.56 -11.53 2.67
N GLU A 66 -7.84 -11.20 2.79
CA GLU A 66 -8.80 -11.94 3.61
C GLU A 66 -8.93 -13.40 3.16
N ALA A 67 -8.99 -13.64 1.84
CA ALA A 67 -8.99 -14.99 1.27
C ALA A 67 -7.69 -15.77 1.56
N GLU A 68 -6.59 -15.07 1.83
CA GLU A 68 -5.29 -15.64 2.23
C GLU A 68 -5.18 -15.83 3.76
N GLY A 69 -6.23 -15.49 4.52
CA GLY A 69 -6.34 -15.73 5.97
C GLY A 69 -5.96 -14.54 6.84
N VAL A 70 -5.72 -13.36 6.25
CA VAL A 70 -5.49 -12.11 6.98
C VAL A 70 -6.82 -11.61 7.55
N GLY A 71 -6.85 -11.23 8.83
CA GLY A 71 -8.02 -10.54 9.37
C GLY A 71 -8.10 -9.15 8.75
N THR A 72 -9.19 -8.81 8.06
CA THR A 72 -9.33 -7.47 7.44
C THR A 72 -10.56 -6.73 7.95
N LYS A 73 -10.43 -5.41 8.11
CA LYS A 73 -11.56 -4.52 8.40
C LYS A 73 -11.50 -3.29 7.50
N LEU A 74 -12.56 -3.06 6.73
CA LEU A 74 -12.73 -1.83 5.97
C LEU A 74 -13.60 -0.87 6.77
N LEU A 75 -13.11 0.35 6.97
CA LEU A 75 -13.77 1.42 7.69
C LEU A 75 -13.91 2.62 6.75
N GLN A 76 -15.14 3.00 6.45
CA GLN A 76 -15.40 4.20 5.68
C GLN A 76 -15.54 5.36 6.66
N ALA A 77 -14.53 6.20 6.78
CA ALA A 77 -14.53 7.38 7.62
C ALA A 77 -15.04 8.61 6.86
N SER A 78 -16.30 8.58 6.42
CA SER A 78 -16.89 9.70 5.68
C SER A 78 -17.02 10.94 6.60
N PRO A 79 -16.49 12.12 6.22
CA PRO A 79 -16.65 13.35 7.00
C PRO A 79 -18.12 13.78 7.16
N SER A 80 -18.96 13.41 6.18
CA SER A 80 -20.39 13.72 6.16
C SER A 80 -21.25 12.70 6.91
N ASP A 81 -20.72 11.53 7.25
CA ASP A 81 -21.44 10.52 8.02
C ASP A 81 -20.55 9.85 9.08
N PRO A 82 -20.39 10.46 10.27
CA PRO A 82 -19.57 9.92 11.35
C PRO A 82 -20.02 8.57 11.91
N GLN A 83 -21.22 8.08 11.60
CA GLN A 83 -21.66 6.76 12.06
C GLN A 83 -20.89 5.63 11.37
N THR A 84 -20.32 5.89 10.20
CA THR A 84 -19.54 4.92 9.42
C THR A 84 -18.14 4.64 10.00
N TRP A 85 -17.73 5.37 11.05
CA TRP A 85 -16.40 5.33 11.64
C TRP A 85 -16.20 4.22 12.68
N ARG A 86 -17.22 3.41 12.98
CA ARG A 86 -17.22 2.41 14.07
C ARG A 86 -17.13 0.98 13.56
#